data_AF-A0A1S4CQN9-F1
#
_entry.id   AF-A0A1S4CQN9-F1
#
_cell.length_a   1.000
_cell.length_b   1.000
_cell.length_c   1.000
_cell.angle_alpha   90.00
_cell.angle_beta   90.00
_cell.angle_gamma   90.00
#
_symmetry.space_group_name_H-M   'P 1'
#
loop_
_entity.id
_entity.type
_entity.pdbx_description
1 polymer ?
#
loop_
_entity_poly.entity_id
_entity_poly.type
_entity_poly.pdbx_seq_one_letter_code
_entity_poly.pdbx_strand_id
1 'polypeptide(L)'
;MVFRRMGYFSPCLSKTSPFFSLLTKTPYPFQLPHTIHFFKPIHTKFPHTDPFSMNQKTHLCTSAAFLQQPTSKTFSNSRSTKKARRDAPESVLRHKLDQCSKHGDLQEALRLYEEAKLNNISLNVHHYNVLLYLCSASCTKEFGIEKGFEIFKQMGVNGVTPNEATFTSAARLALAKQDPKMAFDIVKKMKSCGVPPKLRSYGPALFGFCDKGMADNAYEVDIHMGESGVVAEEAELSALLKVSSLSKRADKVYETMHRLRASVRQVCEETAGVIEDWFKSEYAAEVGMENWDVGKVKEGVVKGGGGWHGQGWLGKGNWTVVRAEMDSSGVCRLCGEKLVCIDIDPKETENFANSLAKLACEREVKANFVQFQEWLQKHGPFDAVVDGANVGLITQRSFNFSQLRNVVNKLRQMSKSKKLPLVILHKSRATGGPAQHPNNKQLLESWKKAGALYATPHGSNDDWYWLYAAVSSKGLLLTNDEMRDHLFQLLGTSFFPRWKEKHQIRMTASRDDGLKLHMPPPYSIVIQESEHGCWHVPTVIGDDIEMPRQWVCATRRKALHSLFRRTGVSNH
;
A
#
# COMPACT_ATOMS: atom_id res chain seq x y z
N MET A 1 28.93 -19.45 39.12
CA MET A 1 29.57 -18.10 39.14
C MET A 1 30.51 -18.06 37.94
N VAL A 2 30.40 -17.22 36.91
CA VAL A 2 29.78 -15.90 36.72
C VAL A 2 29.32 -15.80 35.26
N PHE A 3 28.11 -15.26 35.05
CA PHE A 3 27.50 -14.92 33.76
C PHE A 3 28.26 -13.78 33.04
N ARG A 4 28.41 -13.82 31.72
CA ARG A 4 28.59 -12.61 30.89
C ARG A 4 27.61 -12.59 29.72
N ARG A 5 26.84 -11.50 29.71
CA ARG A 5 25.71 -11.15 28.86
C ARG A 5 26.12 -10.89 27.40
N MET A 6 25.32 -11.41 26.47
CA MET A 6 25.21 -10.96 25.09
C MET A 6 24.48 -9.62 25.03
N GLY A 7 25.08 -8.63 24.36
CA GLY A 7 24.42 -7.38 23.99
C GLY A 7 23.85 -7.49 22.58
N TYR A 8 22.55 -7.27 22.46
CA TYR A 8 21.84 -7.17 21.19
C TYR A 8 21.98 -5.75 20.63
N PHE A 9 22.47 -5.64 19.39
CA PHE A 9 22.45 -4.43 18.58
C PHE A 9 21.09 -4.31 17.87
N SER A 10 20.36 -3.23 18.13
CA SER A 10 19.17 -2.84 17.34
C SER A 10 19.59 -1.84 16.25
N PRO A 11 19.15 -2.00 14.99
CA PRO A 11 19.47 -1.04 13.93
C PRO A 11 18.55 0.18 13.93
N CYS A 12 19.19 1.31 13.64
CA CYS A 12 18.70 2.69 13.67
C CYS A 12 17.86 2.99 12.41
N LEU A 13 16.59 3.38 12.55
CA LEU A 13 15.76 3.87 11.44
C LEU A 13 16.10 5.33 11.15
N SER A 14 16.59 5.59 9.93
CA SER A 14 16.97 6.92 9.46
C SER A 14 15.95 7.50 8.47
N LYS A 15 15.63 8.78 8.71
CA LYS A 15 15.23 9.86 7.77
C LYS A 15 14.05 9.62 6.82
N THR A 16 12.92 10.27 7.13
CA THR A 16 11.89 10.63 6.15
C THR A 16 11.68 12.15 6.09
N SER A 17 11.59 12.68 4.88
CA SER A 17 11.11 14.02 4.53
C SER A 17 10.21 13.89 3.28
N PRO A 18 9.53 14.95 2.81
CA PRO A 18 8.47 15.72 3.49
C PRO A 18 7.12 15.68 2.73
N PHE A 19 6.04 16.01 3.47
CA PHE A 19 4.81 16.70 3.05
C PHE A 19 4.22 16.45 1.65
N PHE A 20 2.96 15.96 1.58
CA PHE A 20 1.86 16.70 0.96
C PHE A 20 0.49 16.14 1.39
N SER A 21 -0.36 17.05 1.84
CA SER A 21 -1.78 16.88 2.10
C SER A 21 -2.60 17.27 0.87
N LEU A 22 -3.83 16.74 0.80
CA LEU A 22 -5.08 17.31 0.23
C LEU A 22 -5.71 16.47 -0.89
N LEU A 23 -6.79 15.74 -0.58
CA LEU A 23 -8.18 16.07 -0.95
C LEU A 23 -9.09 14.82 -0.87
N THR A 24 -10.04 14.92 0.06
CA THR A 24 -11.46 14.54 -0.05
C THR A 24 -11.87 13.59 -1.18
N LYS A 25 -12.52 12.47 -0.83
CA LYS A 25 -13.66 11.97 -1.61
C LYS A 25 -14.65 11.19 -0.75
N THR A 26 -15.89 11.39 -1.16
CA THR A 26 -17.20 11.05 -0.60
C THR A 26 -17.47 9.55 -0.43
N PRO A 27 -18.33 9.15 0.51
CA PRO A 27 -18.68 7.76 0.76
C PRO A 27 -19.79 7.27 -0.19
N TYR A 28 -19.70 6.00 -0.60
CA TYR A 28 -20.86 5.23 -1.09
C TYR A 28 -21.14 4.08 -0.11
N PRO A 29 -22.42 3.78 0.17
CA PRO A 29 -22.80 2.85 1.21
C PRO A 29 -22.92 1.42 0.68
N PHE A 30 -22.42 0.46 1.44
CA PHE A 30 -22.96 -0.91 1.42
C PHE A 30 -23.32 -1.27 2.86
N GLN A 31 -24.63 -1.24 3.13
CA GLN A 31 -25.23 -1.87 4.30
C GLN A 31 -25.28 -3.38 4.06
N LEU A 32 -24.94 -4.17 5.08
CA LEU A 32 -25.57 -5.46 5.30
C LEU A 32 -25.83 -5.62 6.82
N PRO A 33 -26.96 -6.23 7.21
CA PRO A 33 -27.49 -6.17 8.56
C PRO A 33 -27.16 -7.46 9.31
N HIS A 34 -26.75 -7.41 10.58
CA HIS A 34 -27.08 -8.49 11.51
C HIS A 34 -27.21 -7.98 12.94
N THR A 35 -28.45 -8.03 13.41
CA THR A 35 -28.89 -7.90 14.79
C THR A 35 -28.37 -9.08 15.60
N ILE A 36 -27.61 -8.84 16.66
CA ILE A 36 -27.38 -9.84 17.71
C ILE A 36 -27.63 -9.17 19.05
N HIS A 37 -28.67 -9.65 19.73
CA HIS A 37 -28.99 -9.34 21.13
C HIS A 37 -27.88 -9.87 22.03
N PHE A 38 -27.31 -9.00 22.88
CA PHE A 38 -26.58 -9.46 24.05
C PHE A 38 -27.02 -8.74 25.33
N PHE A 39 -27.09 -9.58 26.36
CA PHE A 39 -27.47 -9.36 27.73
C PHE A 39 -26.59 -8.31 28.43
N LYS A 40 -27.21 -7.53 29.32
CA LYS A 40 -26.53 -6.67 30.30
C LYS A 40 -25.78 -7.50 31.34
N PRO A 41 -24.55 -7.11 31.72
CA PRO A 41 -24.04 -7.34 33.06
C PRO A 41 -23.95 -6.03 33.86
N ILE A 42 -24.17 -6.20 35.15
CA ILE A 42 -24.26 -5.17 36.19
C ILE A 42 -22.87 -4.59 36.48
N HIS A 43 -22.77 -3.25 36.49
CA HIS A 43 -21.56 -2.52 36.90
C HIS A 43 -21.39 -2.55 38.42
N THR A 44 -20.27 -3.10 38.91
CA THR A 44 -19.70 -2.75 40.21
C THR A 44 -18.68 -1.62 40.01
N LYS A 45 -18.88 -0.51 40.74
CA LYS A 45 -18.02 0.69 40.69
C LYS A 45 -16.87 0.54 41.68
N PHE A 46 -15.64 0.80 41.23
CA PHE A 46 -14.55 1.28 42.08
C PHE A 46 -13.98 2.58 41.47
N PRO A 47 -13.56 3.55 42.29
CA PRO A 47 -13.20 4.89 41.82
C PRO A 47 -11.77 4.92 41.29
N HIS A 48 -11.61 5.23 40.01
CA HIS A 48 -10.35 5.75 39.47
C HIS A 48 -10.59 7.18 38.99
N THR A 49 -9.73 8.09 39.46
CA THR A 49 -9.69 9.50 39.08
C THR A 49 -9.29 9.63 37.62
N ASP A 50 -10.20 10.16 36.79
CA ASP A 50 -9.98 10.38 35.36
C ASP A 50 -9.15 11.66 35.13
N PRO A 51 -7.92 11.57 34.59
CA PRO A 51 -7.09 12.75 34.32
C PRO A 51 -7.56 13.58 33.11
N PHE A 52 -8.64 13.18 32.42
CA PHE A 52 -9.06 13.74 31.12
C PHE A 52 -10.43 14.43 31.09
N SER A 53 -10.93 14.93 32.21
CA SER A 53 -12.14 15.77 32.20
C SER A 53 -11.88 17.09 31.46
N MET A 54 -12.30 17.16 30.19
CA MET A 54 -12.56 18.41 29.49
C MET A 54 -14.06 18.67 29.56
N ASN A 55 -14.44 19.76 30.21
CA ASN A 55 -15.85 20.12 30.45
C ASN A 55 -16.67 20.09 29.15
N GLN A 56 -17.64 19.18 29.07
CA GLN A 56 -18.75 19.29 28.14
C GLN A 56 -19.71 20.36 28.66
N LYS A 57 -19.78 21.52 28.00
CA LYS A 57 -20.92 22.43 28.10
C LYS A 57 -21.50 22.69 26.71
N THR A 58 -22.60 21.97 26.45
CA THR A 58 -23.85 22.42 25.80
C THR A 58 -23.75 23.58 24.80
N HIS A 59 -23.87 23.25 23.50
CA HIS A 59 -24.37 24.17 22.49
C HIS A 59 -25.89 23.95 22.32
N LEU A 60 -26.68 24.91 22.80
CA LEU A 60 -28.05 25.13 22.32
C LEU A 60 -28.00 26.37 21.41
N CYS A 61 -28.38 26.18 20.15
CA CYS A 61 -28.47 27.23 19.13
C CYS A 61 -29.86 27.89 19.15
N THR A 62 -29.87 29.22 19.16
CA THR A 62 -30.82 30.13 18.49
C THR A 62 -30.17 31.52 18.65
N SER A 63 -29.86 32.30 17.61
CA SER A 63 -30.78 32.84 16.61
C SER A 63 -30.02 33.31 15.36
N ALA A 64 -30.71 33.25 14.24
CA ALA A 64 -30.36 33.95 13.02
C ALA A 64 -30.39 35.48 13.22
N ALA A 65 -29.36 36.17 12.73
CA ALA A 65 -29.45 37.58 12.37
C ALA A 65 -28.49 37.87 11.21
N PHE A 66 -29.08 38.19 10.07
CA PHE A 66 -28.46 38.85 8.93
C PHE A 66 -27.74 40.13 9.39
N LEU A 67 -26.44 40.23 9.14
CA LEU A 67 -25.76 41.51 8.99
C LEU A 67 -24.81 41.40 7.79
N GLN A 68 -25.25 41.95 6.67
CA GLN A 68 -24.39 42.32 5.55
C GLN A 68 -23.35 43.33 6.05
N GLN A 69 -22.08 43.10 5.73
CA GLN A 69 -21.07 44.17 5.74
C GLN A 69 -20.20 44.10 4.48
N PRO A 70 -19.73 45.27 4.00
CA PRO A 70 -19.55 45.54 2.59
C PRO A 70 -18.19 45.08 2.03
N THR A 71 -18.25 44.60 0.79
CA THR A 71 -17.10 44.26 -0.04
C THR A 71 -16.44 45.51 -0.61
N SER A 72 -15.32 45.94 -0.02
CA SER A 72 -14.23 46.58 -0.77
C SER A 72 -13.00 46.80 0.13
N LYS A 73 -12.04 45.88 0.11
CA LYS A 73 -10.63 46.19 0.40
C LYS A 73 -9.74 45.53 -0.64
N THR A 74 -9.26 46.36 -1.56
CA THR A 74 -8.15 46.13 -2.48
C THR A 74 -6.94 45.56 -1.76
N PHE A 75 -6.50 44.36 -2.15
CA PHE A 75 -5.25 43.76 -1.66
C PHE A 75 -4.04 44.32 -2.42
N SER A 76 -3.39 45.35 -1.88
CA SER A 76 -2.03 45.72 -2.27
C SER A 76 -1.02 44.88 -1.46
N ASN A 77 -0.43 43.84 -2.09
CA ASN A 77 0.61 42.99 -1.51
C ASN A 77 1.98 43.71 -1.49
N SER A 78 2.27 44.54 -0.48
CA SER A 78 3.57 45.22 -0.35
C SER A 78 4.64 44.34 0.35
N ARG A 79 5.92 44.49 -0.02
CA ARG A 79 7.07 43.80 0.63
C ARG A 79 7.16 44.05 2.15
N SER A 80 6.69 45.19 2.64
CA SER A 80 6.71 45.55 4.07
C SER A 80 5.74 44.72 4.92
N THR A 81 4.55 44.40 4.40
CA THR A 81 3.57 43.55 5.10
C THR A 81 4.04 42.10 5.25
N LYS A 82 4.81 41.59 4.28
CA LYS A 82 5.46 40.27 4.37
C LYS A 82 6.60 40.24 5.38
N LYS A 83 7.34 41.33 5.55
CA LYS A 83 8.40 41.46 6.57
C LYS A 83 7.82 41.53 7.98
N ALA A 84 6.83 42.39 8.21
CA ALA A 84 6.14 42.49 9.51
C ALA A 84 5.48 41.17 9.96
N ARG A 85 4.92 40.37 9.02
CA ARG A 85 4.40 39.03 9.33
C ARG A 85 5.48 38.01 9.68
N ARG A 86 6.69 38.14 9.14
CA ARG A 86 7.85 37.28 9.49
C ARG A 86 8.42 37.64 10.86
N ASP A 87 8.39 38.93 11.20
CA ASP A 87 8.92 39.45 12.46
C ASP A 87 7.92 39.34 13.64
N ALA A 88 6.68 38.90 13.36
CA ALA A 88 5.68 38.65 14.40
C ALA A 88 6.15 37.58 15.41
N PRO A 89 5.90 37.75 16.72
CA PRO A 89 6.38 36.84 17.77
C PRO A 89 6.01 35.37 17.52
N GLU A 90 4.81 35.10 16.99
CA GLU A 90 4.35 33.77 16.63
C GLU A 90 5.16 33.14 15.47
N SER A 91 5.48 33.94 14.45
CA SER A 91 6.28 33.50 13.30
C SER A 91 7.74 33.22 13.68
N VAL A 92 8.28 34.04 14.59
CA VAL A 92 9.63 33.83 15.15
C VAL A 92 9.65 32.56 16.00
N LEU A 93 8.67 32.37 16.88
CA LEU A 93 8.53 31.15 17.68
C LEU A 93 8.41 29.91 16.80
N ARG A 94 7.60 29.96 15.74
CA ARG A 94 7.50 28.88 14.75
C ARG A 94 8.86 28.53 14.16
N HIS A 95 9.62 29.53 13.71
CA HIS A 95 10.93 29.29 13.11
C HIS A 95 11.91 28.64 14.10
N LYS A 96 11.95 29.13 15.34
CA LYS A 96 12.80 28.57 16.39
C LYS A 96 12.41 27.13 16.74
N LEU A 97 11.11 26.83 16.87
CA LEU A 97 10.61 25.48 17.11
C LEU A 97 10.90 24.53 15.92
N ASP A 98 10.76 25.01 14.69
CA ASP A 98 11.12 24.24 13.49
C ASP A 98 12.63 23.94 13.46
N GLN A 99 13.48 24.87 13.92
CA GLN A 99 14.92 24.62 14.09
C GLN A 99 15.19 23.58 15.19
N CYS A 100 14.52 23.66 16.34
CA CYS A 100 14.64 22.67 17.42
C CYS A 100 14.24 21.27 16.92
N SER A 101 13.15 21.19 16.15
CA SER A 101 12.68 19.94 15.54
C SER A 101 13.71 19.30 14.61
N LYS A 102 14.40 20.10 13.79
CA LYS A 102 15.45 19.61 12.89
C LYS A 102 16.68 19.08 13.62
N HIS A 103 17.02 19.68 14.77
CA HIS A 103 18.19 19.27 15.57
C HIS A 103 17.83 18.26 16.67
N GLY A 104 16.54 17.95 16.87
CA GLY A 104 16.08 17.07 17.95
C GLY A 104 16.24 17.66 19.35
N ASP A 105 16.30 18.99 19.47
CA ASP A 105 16.55 19.68 20.74
C ASP A 105 15.24 19.90 21.52
N LEU A 106 14.91 18.93 22.37
CA LEU A 106 13.74 19.03 23.25
C LEU A 106 13.92 20.10 24.34
N GLN A 107 15.13 20.28 24.87
CA GLN A 107 15.35 21.19 26.00
C GLN A 107 15.12 22.63 25.59
N GLU A 108 15.67 23.03 24.45
CA GLU A 108 15.45 24.37 23.91
C GLU A 108 13.99 24.57 23.50
N ALA A 109 13.33 23.55 22.92
CA ALA A 109 11.92 23.64 22.58
C ALA A 109 11.02 23.86 23.81
N LEU A 110 11.30 23.19 24.92
CA LEU A 110 10.57 23.40 26.19
C LEU A 110 10.89 24.77 26.81
N ARG A 111 12.13 25.25 26.71
CA ARG A 111 12.50 26.60 27.14
C ARG A 111 11.72 27.66 26.36
N LEU A 112 11.62 27.50 25.04
CA LEU A 112 10.84 28.38 24.16
C LEU A 112 9.33 28.32 24.45
N TYR A 113 8.81 27.16 24.85
CA TYR A 113 7.42 27.01 25.28
C TYR A 113 7.11 27.80 26.55
N GLU A 114 7.96 27.70 27.57
CA GLU A 114 7.79 28.46 28.81
C GLU A 114 8.01 29.98 28.58
N GLU A 115 8.98 30.36 27.74
CA GLU A 115 9.19 31.75 27.32
C GLU A 115 7.96 32.32 26.59
N ALA A 116 7.35 31.54 25.69
CA ALA A 116 6.14 31.94 25.00
C ALA A 116 4.95 32.12 25.95
N LYS A 117 4.84 31.25 26.96
CA LYS A 117 3.81 31.32 28.00
C LYS A 117 3.99 32.55 28.89
N LEU A 118 5.22 32.85 29.32
CA LEU A 118 5.54 34.04 30.12
C LEU A 118 5.27 35.34 29.35
N ASN A 119 5.56 35.36 28.06
CA ASN A 119 5.34 36.51 27.19
C ASN A 119 3.91 36.61 26.63
N ASN A 120 2.98 35.77 27.08
CA ASN A 120 1.59 35.70 26.60
C ASN A 120 1.45 35.60 25.07
N ILE A 121 2.38 34.90 24.42
CA ILE A 121 2.31 34.63 22.98
C ILE A 121 1.24 33.56 22.75
N SER A 122 0.34 33.78 21.79
CA SER A 122 -0.68 32.79 21.44
C SER A 122 -0.06 31.60 20.69
N LEU A 123 -0.24 30.38 21.22
CA LEU A 123 0.23 29.16 20.56
C LEU A 123 -0.84 28.62 19.60
N ASN A 124 -0.44 28.39 18.35
CA ASN A 124 -1.29 27.76 17.35
C ASN A 124 -1.09 26.23 17.32
N VAL A 125 -1.92 25.54 16.52
CA VAL A 125 -1.87 24.08 16.33
C VAL A 125 -0.48 23.61 15.86
N HIS A 126 0.23 24.39 15.04
CA HIS A 126 1.57 24.03 14.57
C HIS A 126 2.59 24.02 15.71
N HIS A 127 2.59 25.05 16.58
CA HIS A 127 3.49 25.14 17.73
C HIS A 127 3.30 23.93 18.65
N TYR A 128 2.05 23.61 18.98
CA TYR A 128 1.72 22.43 19.78
C TYR A 128 2.15 21.12 19.13
N ASN A 129 1.90 20.94 17.83
CA ASN A 129 2.28 19.72 17.12
C ASN A 129 3.79 19.50 17.10
N VAL A 130 4.60 20.55 16.92
CA VAL A 130 6.07 20.44 16.96
C VAL A 130 6.55 20.07 18.36
N LEU A 131 6.01 20.71 19.40
CA LEU A 131 6.34 20.39 20.79
C LEU A 131 5.99 18.94 21.15
N LEU A 132 4.76 18.52 20.83
CA LEU A 132 4.30 17.14 21.07
C LEU A 132 5.11 16.12 20.27
N TYR A 133 5.47 16.45 19.03
CA TYR A 133 6.34 15.59 18.23
C TYR A 133 7.72 15.43 18.87
N LEU A 134 8.35 16.52 19.31
CA LEU A 134 9.64 16.48 20.00
C LEU A 134 9.57 15.69 21.31
N CYS A 135 8.53 15.90 22.12
CA CYS A 135 8.27 15.09 23.30
C CYS A 135 8.14 13.59 22.95
N SER A 136 7.47 13.27 21.83
CA SER A 136 7.31 11.89 21.35
C SER A 136 8.54 11.29 20.65
N ALA A 137 9.52 12.11 20.26
CA ALA A 137 10.75 11.66 19.60
C ALA A 137 11.87 11.44 20.62
N SER A 138 11.90 12.25 21.69
CA SER A 138 12.89 12.15 22.78
C SER A 138 12.46 11.18 23.91
N CYS A 139 11.66 10.16 23.57
CA CYS A 139 11.01 9.19 24.48
C CYS A 139 11.92 8.37 25.40
N THR A 140 13.23 8.63 25.43
CA THR A 140 14.17 8.02 26.37
C THR A 140 14.24 8.75 27.72
N LYS A 141 13.53 9.88 27.88
CA LYS A 141 13.49 10.66 29.13
C LYS A 141 12.05 10.77 29.63
N GLU A 142 11.76 10.21 30.80
CA GLU A 142 10.44 10.29 31.47
C GLU A 142 9.89 11.72 31.51
N PHE A 143 10.77 12.70 31.76
CA PHE A 143 10.45 14.13 31.75
C PHE A 143 9.77 14.61 30.45
N GLY A 144 10.21 14.11 29.29
CA GLY A 144 9.63 14.49 28.00
C GLY A 144 8.21 13.96 27.82
N ILE A 145 7.92 12.78 28.36
CA ILE A 145 6.60 12.13 28.28
C ILE A 145 5.60 12.90 29.15
N GLU A 146 5.96 13.20 30.39
CA GLU A 146 5.12 13.96 31.32
C GLU A 146 4.81 15.37 30.78
N LYS A 147 5.85 16.08 30.33
CA LYS A 147 5.67 17.40 29.70
C LYS A 147 4.83 17.33 28.43
N GLY A 148 4.95 16.28 27.64
CA GLY A 148 4.12 16.05 26.47
C GLY A 148 2.63 15.98 26.81
N PHE A 149 2.25 15.24 27.86
CA PHE A 149 0.86 15.17 28.31
C PHE A 149 0.35 16.49 28.92
N GLU A 150 1.21 17.21 29.65
CA GLU A 150 0.89 18.55 30.15
C GLU A 150 0.60 19.52 28.99
N ILE A 151 1.47 19.55 27.97
CA ILE A 151 1.33 20.39 26.78
C ILE A 151 0.04 20.03 26.02
N PHE A 152 -0.28 18.74 25.88
CA PHE A 152 -1.52 18.30 25.24
C PHE A 152 -2.75 18.75 26.01
N LYS A 153 -2.74 18.65 27.35
CA LYS A 153 -3.83 19.17 28.19
C LYS A 153 -3.97 20.68 28.06
N GLN A 154 -2.85 21.40 28.06
CA GLN A 154 -2.85 22.85 27.97
C GLN A 154 -3.37 23.36 26.62
N MET A 155 -3.13 22.62 25.53
CA MET A 155 -3.71 22.92 24.22
C MET A 155 -5.24 23.01 24.28
N GLY A 156 -5.89 22.07 24.96
CA GLY A 156 -7.36 22.10 25.12
C GLY A 156 -7.85 23.16 26.11
N VAL A 157 -7.09 23.46 27.17
CA VAL A 157 -7.38 24.59 28.08
C VAL A 157 -7.35 25.92 27.32
N ASN A 158 -6.41 26.06 26.37
CA ASN A 158 -6.27 27.24 25.53
C ASN A 158 -7.30 27.27 24.37
N GLY A 159 -8.24 26.33 24.31
CA GLY A 159 -9.28 26.27 23.28
C GLY A 159 -8.77 25.95 21.87
N VAL A 160 -7.55 25.43 21.74
CA VAL A 160 -6.95 25.11 20.44
C VAL A 160 -7.39 23.71 20.01
N THR A 161 -8.16 23.62 18.92
CA THR A 161 -8.71 22.35 18.43
C THR A 161 -7.60 21.39 17.96
N PRO A 162 -7.48 20.19 18.55
CA PRO A 162 -6.53 19.18 18.11
C PRO A 162 -6.82 18.71 16.68
N ASN A 163 -5.76 18.42 15.92
CA ASN A 163 -5.89 17.77 14.61
C ASN A 163 -5.36 16.33 14.66
N GLU A 164 -5.46 15.62 13.54
CA GLU A 164 -5.03 14.22 13.45
C GLU A 164 -3.54 14.01 13.82
N ALA A 165 -2.66 14.97 13.49
CA ALA A 165 -1.26 14.90 13.90
C ALA A 165 -1.09 15.08 15.41
N THR A 166 -1.87 15.98 16.04
CA THR A 166 -1.88 16.18 17.50
C THR A 166 -2.22 14.89 18.23
N PHE A 167 -3.32 14.23 17.85
CA PHE A 167 -3.74 12.98 18.46
C PHE A 167 -2.75 11.84 18.23
N THR A 168 -2.16 11.77 17.04
CA THR A 168 -1.13 10.76 16.72
C THR A 168 0.12 10.95 17.60
N SER A 169 0.59 12.20 17.81
CA SER A 169 1.70 12.47 18.73
C SER A 169 1.35 12.12 20.17
N ALA A 170 0.12 12.40 20.62
CA ALA A 170 -0.35 12.01 21.96
C ALA A 170 -0.42 10.48 22.13
N ALA A 171 -0.87 9.74 21.11
CA ALA A 171 -0.88 8.28 21.12
C ALA A 171 0.55 7.70 21.19
N ARG A 172 1.53 8.33 20.50
CA ARG A 172 2.96 7.95 20.60
C ARG A 172 3.53 8.20 21.99
N LEU A 173 3.16 9.31 22.64
CA LEU A 173 3.52 9.57 24.04
C LEU A 173 2.96 8.50 24.99
N ALA A 174 1.73 8.04 24.77
CA ALA A 174 1.13 6.96 25.55
C ALA A 174 1.85 5.62 25.35
N LEU A 175 2.23 5.29 24.10
CA LEU A 175 3.07 4.12 23.83
C LEU A 175 4.44 4.23 24.52
N ALA A 176 5.07 5.41 24.52
CA ALA A 176 6.34 5.63 25.21
C ALA A 176 6.24 5.46 26.73
N LYS A 177 5.08 5.82 27.30
CA LYS A 177 4.73 5.53 28.70
C LYS A 177 4.43 4.04 28.95
N GLN A 178 4.57 3.18 27.93
CA GLN A 178 4.18 1.78 27.97
C GLN A 178 2.70 1.60 28.34
N ASP A 179 1.81 2.48 27.86
CA ASP A 179 0.36 2.39 28.07
C ASP A 179 -0.40 2.37 26.73
N PRO A 180 -0.49 1.20 26.07
CA PRO A 180 -1.22 1.07 24.81
C PRO A 180 -2.74 1.26 24.95
N LYS A 181 -3.29 1.05 26.15
CA LYS A 181 -4.72 1.27 26.42
C LYS A 181 -5.04 2.76 26.37
N MET A 182 -4.22 3.58 27.01
CA MET A 182 -4.30 5.02 26.91
C MET A 182 -4.12 5.49 25.45
N ALA A 183 -3.20 4.89 24.69
CA ALA A 183 -3.05 5.21 23.27
C ALA A 183 -4.34 4.93 22.48
N PHE A 184 -5.02 3.81 22.76
CA PHE A 184 -6.27 3.48 22.09
C PHE A 184 -7.42 4.40 22.50
N ASP A 185 -7.53 4.76 23.78
CA ASP A 185 -8.54 5.70 24.27
C ASP A 185 -8.38 7.09 23.61
N ILE A 186 -7.14 7.53 23.37
CA ILE A 186 -6.85 8.76 22.62
C ILE A 186 -7.38 8.67 21.18
N VAL A 187 -7.20 7.53 20.51
CA VAL A 187 -7.71 7.30 19.15
C VAL A 187 -9.24 7.27 19.11
N LYS A 188 -9.89 6.59 20.08
CA LYS A 188 -11.36 6.60 20.21
C LYS A 188 -11.92 8.01 20.39
N LYS A 189 -11.23 8.87 21.15
CA LYS A 189 -11.62 10.28 21.32
C LYS A 189 -11.59 11.09 20.02
N MET A 190 -10.72 10.75 19.06
CA MET A 190 -10.67 11.45 17.77
C MET A 190 -12.03 11.49 17.07
N LYS A 191 -12.74 10.36 17.07
CA LYS A 191 -14.09 10.22 16.49
C LYS A 191 -15.08 11.15 17.18
N SER A 192 -15.06 11.23 18.52
CA SER A 192 -15.91 12.13 19.29
C SER A 192 -15.61 13.62 19.05
N CYS A 193 -14.37 13.95 18.66
CA CYS A 193 -13.94 15.29 18.30
C CYS A 193 -14.13 15.61 16.81
N GLY A 194 -14.77 14.73 16.03
CA GLY A 194 -14.96 14.92 14.59
C GLY A 194 -13.68 14.85 13.76
N VAL A 195 -12.59 14.29 14.31
CA VAL A 195 -11.31 14.12 13.63
C VAL A 195 -11.19 12.66 13.16
N PRO A 196 -11.18 12.38 11.84
CA PRO A 196 -11.04 11.01 11.36
C PRO A 196 -9.64 10.46 11.66
N PRO A 197 -9.52 9.29 12.32
CA PRO A 197 -8.22 8.66 12.55
C PRO A 197 -7.62 8.15 11.24
N LYS A 198 -6.28 8.05 11.19
CA LYS A 198 -5.54 7.44 10.07
C LYS A 198 -4.79 6.21 10.58
N LEU A 199 -4.25 5.41 9.65
CA LEU A 199 -3.45 4.22 9.98
C LEU A 199 -2.36 4.52 11.02
N ARG A 200 -1.60 5.61 10.81
CA ARG A 200 -0.55 6.05 11.74
C ARG A 200 -1.03 6.44 13.14
N SER A 201 -2.32 6.77 13.30
CA SER A 201 -2.92 7.09 14.60
C SER A 201 -3.13 5.83 15.43
N TYR A 202 -3.44 4.70 14.79
CA TYR A 202 -3.66 3.40 15.43
C TYR A 202 -2.37 2.65 15.76
N GLY A 203 -1.31 2.84 14.98
CA GLY A 203 -0.02 2.15 15.14
C GLY A 203 0.46 2.08 16.60
N PRO A 204 0.51 3.20 17.36
CA PRO A 204 0.98 3.16 18.75
C PRO A 204 0.19 2.23 19.67
N ALA A 205 -1.14 2.14 19.49
CA ALA A 205 -1.98 1.23 20.27
C ALA A 205 -1.80 -0.22 19.80
N LEU A 206 -1.88 -0.46 18.49
CA LEU A 206 -1.82 -1.80 17.92
C LEU A 206 -0.48 -2.49 18.21
N PHE A 207 0.63 -1.83 17.86
CA PHE A 207 1.97 -2.38 18.10
C PHE A 207 2.24 -2.54 19.60
N GLY A 208 1.82 -1.56 20.42
CA GLY A 208 1.98 -1.66 21.86
C GLY A 208 1.21 -2.83 22.51
N PHE A 209 0.02 -3.17 22.02
CA PHE A 209 -0.69 -4.37 22.47
C PHE A 209 -0.04 -5.66 21.96
N CYS A 210 0.41 -5.69 20.71
CA CYS A 210 1.10 -6.84 20.13
C CYS A 210 2.41 -7.14 20.86
N ASP A 211 3.23 -6.13 21.15
CA ASP A 211 4.50 -6.26 21.87
C ASP A 211 4.31 -6.77 23.30
N LYS A 212 3.19 -6.43 23.93
CA LYS A 212 2.80 -6.94 25.26
C LYS A 212 2.09 -8.28 25.24
N GLY A 213 1.86 -8.88 24.07
CA GLY A 213 1.12 -10.14 23.94
C GLY A 213 -0.38 -10.05 24.26
N MET A 214 -0.96 -8.83 24.28
CA MET A 214 -2.37 -8.62 24.61
C MET A 214 -3.26 -8.76 23.36
N ALA A 215 -3.41 -9.98 22.86
CA ALA A 215 -4.06 -10.28 21.59
C ALA A 215 -5.50 -9.74 21.48
N ASP A 216 -6.36 -9.93 22.48
CA ASP A 216 -7.77 -9.52 22.40
C ASP A 216 -7.91 -7.99 22.25
N ASN A 217 -7.05 -7.21 22.92
CA ASN A 217 -7.00 -5.76 22.75
C ASN A 217 -6.47 -5.35 21.36
N ALA A 218 -5.48 -6.09 20.83
CA ALA A 218 -4.99 -5.84 19.47
C ALA A 218 -6.09 -6.09 18.43
N TYR A 219 -6.93 -7.12 18.62
CA TYR A 219 -8.09 -7.36 17.76
C TYR A 219 -9.17 -6.28 17.91
N GLU A 220 -9.40 -5.75 19.11
CA GLU A 220 -10.31 -4.62 19.31
C GLU A 220 -9.86 -3.38 18.53
N VAL A 221 -8.54 -3.12 18.52
CA VAL A 221 -7.95 -2.04 17.71
C VAL A 221 -8.20 -2.27 16.22
N ASP A 222 -7.94 -3.48 15.72
CA ASP A 222 -8.13 -3.86 14.32
C ASP A 222 -9.60 -3.76 13.87
N ILE A 223 -10.54 -4.18 14.73
CA ILE A 223 -11.98 -4.01 14.48
C ILE A 223 -12.33 -2.52 14.38
N HIS A 224 -11.85 -1.69 15.31
CA HIS A 224 -12.11 -0.25 15.30
C HIS A 224 -11.45 0.47 14.10
N MET A 225 -10.33 -0.05 13.58
CA MET A 225 -9.75 0.41 12.31
C MET A 225 -10.71 0.16 11.14
N GLY A 226 -11.24 -1.07 11.03
CA GLY A 226 -12.22 -1.43 10.01
C GLY A 226 -13.50 -0.59 10.07
N GLU A 227 -14.07 -0.39 11.26
CA GLU A 227 -15.23 0.47 11.49
C GLU A 227 -14.99 1.94 11.11
N SER A 228 -13.73 2.39 11.16
CA SER A 228 -13.32 3.74 10.77
C SER A 228 -12.87 3.85 9.32
N GLY A 229 -12.99 2.77 8.54
CA GLY A 229 -12.57 2.72 7.13
C GLY A 229 -11.06 2.78 6.93
N VAL A 230 -10.28 2.41 7.96
CA VAL A 230 -8.81 2.38 7.92
C VAL A 230 -8.36 0.94 7.65
N VAL A 231 -7.66 0.75 6.54
CA VAL A 231 -7.14 -0.57 6.13
C VAL A 231 -5.73 -0.75 6.67
N ALA A 232 -5.46 -1.90 7.27
CA ALA A 232 -4.13 -2.29 7.74
C ALA A 232 -3.17 -2.55 6.57
N GLU A 233 -1.93 -2.09 6.70
CA GLU A 233 -0.84 -2.42 5.78
C GLU A 233 -0.06 -3.64 6.30
N GLU A 234 1.02 -4.02 5.61
CA GLU A 234 1.79 -5.21 5.95
C GLU A 234 2.32 -5.21 7.39
N ALA A 235 2.82 -4.07 7.87
CA ALA A 235 3.40 -3.98 9.21
C ALA A 235 2.37 -4.31 10.31
N GLU A 236 1.16 -3.74 10.22
CA GLU A 236 0.08 -4.00 11.16
C GLU A 236 -0.42 -5.45 11.08
N LEU A 237 -0.56 -5.99 9.86
CA LEU A 237 -0.95 -7.39 9.65
C LEU A 237 0.11 -8.38 10.17
N SER A 238 1.39 -8.08 9.97
CA SER A 238 2.51 -8.90 10.46
C SER A 238 2.56 -8.92 12.00
N ALA A 239 2.31 -7.79 12.65
CA ALA A 239 2.20 -7.71 14.11
C ALA A 239 0.99 -8.51 14.65
N LEU A 240 -0.18 -8.39 14.00
CA LEU A 240 -1.37 -9.18 14.32
C LEU A 240 -1.15 -10.68 14.12
N LEU A 241 -0.46 -11.08 13.03
CA LEU A 241 -0.10 -12.46 12.75
C LEU A 241 0.80 -13.02 13.86
N LYS A 242 1.83 -12.27 14.25
CA LYS A 242 2.78 -12.64 15.30
C LYS A 242 2.09 -12.83 16.65
N VAL A 243 1.26 -11.86 17.08
CA VAL A 243 0.55 -11.98 18.36
C VAL A 243 -0.47 -13.13 18.33
N SER A 244 -1.14 -13.36 17.19
CA SER A 244 -2.06 -14.49 17.02
C SER A 244 -1.37 -15.85 17.17
N SER A 245 -0.17 -15.97 16.58
CA SER A 245 0.68 -17.16 16.71
C SER A 245 1.09 -17.40 18.16
N LEU A 246 1.61 -16.37 18.84
CA LEU A 246 2.06 -16.46 20.24
C LEU A 246 0.91 -16.75 21.21
N SER A 247 -0.27 -16.20 20.97
CA SER A 247 -1.47 -16.43 21.79
C SER A 247 -2.24 -17.70 21.39
N LYS A 248 -1.70 -18.54 20.50
CA LYS A 248 -2.32 -19.79 20.04
C LYS A 248 -3.75 -19.60 19.51
N ARG A 249 -3.97 -18.58 18.68
CA ARG A 249 -5.25 -18.26 18.03
C ARG A 249 -5.19 -18.60 16.53
N ALA A 250 -5.33 -19.89 16.21
CA ALA A 250 -5.14 -20.40 14.85
C ALA A 250 -6.15 -19.85 13.83
N ASP A 251 -7.37 -19.55 14.27
CA ASP A 251 -8.41 -18.88 13.49
C ASP A 251 -7.95 -17.49 13.04
N LYS A 252 -7.36 -16.71 13.95
CA LYS A 252 -6.84 -15.37 13.66
C LYS A 252 -5.59 -15.38 12.81
N VAL A 253 -4.72 -16.39 12.96
CA VAL A 253 -3.61 -16.60 12.02
C VAL A 253 -4.15 -16.85 10.60
N TYR A 254 -5.12 -17.75 10.46
CA TYR A 254 -5.71 -18.08 9.15
C TYR A 254 -6.35 -16.85 8.49
N GLU A 255 -7.16 -16.10 9.25
CA GLU A 255 -7.78 -14.85 8.81
C GLU A 255 -6.72 -13.84 8.34
N THR A 256 -5.66 -13.66 9.12
CA THR A 256 -4.59 -12.70 8.82
C THR A 256 -3.76 -13.11 7.60
N MET A 257 -3.51 -14.41 7.39
CA MET A 257 -2.87 -14.94 6.18
C MET A 257 -3.67 -14.60 4.91
N HIS A 258 -5.01 -14.71 4.96
CA HIS A 258 -5.88 -14.32 3.85
C HIS A 258 -5.96 -12.80 3.66
N ARG A 259 -5.85 -12.02 4.73
CA ARG A 259 -5.72 -10.56 4.62
C ARG A 259 -4.41 -10.17 3.94
N LEU A 260 -3.28 -10.74 4.35
CA LEU A 260 -1.97 -10.57 3.68
C LEU A 260 -2.07 -10.95 2.20
N ARG A 261 -2.72 -12.08 1.88
CA ARG A 261 -2.97 -12.51 0.49
C ARG A 261 -3.74 -11.45 -0.31
N ALA A 262 -4.74 -10.82 0.29
CA ALA A 262 -5.64 -9.90 -0.41
C ALA A 262 -5.07 -8.48 -0.57
N SER A 263 -4.43 -7.93 0.46
CA SER A 263 -3.94 -6.54 0.45
C SER A 263 -2.46 -6.41 0.11
N VAL A 264 -1.62 -7.35 0.54
CA VAL A 264 -0.15 -7.26 0.45
C VAL A 264 0.39 -8.09 -0.72
N ARG A 265 -0.16 -9.30 -0.93
CA ARG A 265 0.19 -10.30 -1.95
C ARG A 265 1.58 -10.92 -1.83
N GLN A 266 2.63 -10.11 -1.74
CA GLN A 266 4.03 -10.50 -1.59
C GLN A 266 4.59 -9.86 -0.33
N VAL A 267 5.26 -10.65 0.51
CA VAL A 267 5.65 -10.21 1.85
C VAL A 267 7.13 -9.87 1.95
N CYS A 268 7.48 -8.96 2.87
CA CYS A 268 8.86 -8.71 3.26
C CYS A 268 9.46 -9.92 4.00
N GLU A 269 10.79 -9.97 4.12
CA GLU A 269 11.46 -11.11 4.76
C GLU A 269 11.12 -11.24 6.25
N GLU A 270 10.88 -10.12 6.93
CA GLU A 270 10.46 -10.11 8.33
C GLU A 270 9.10 -10.81 8.50
N THR A 271 8.12 -10.47 7.64
CA THR A 271 6.80 -11.12 7.64
C THR A 271 6.88 -12.58 7.21
N ALA A 272 7.73 -12.91 6.21
CA ALA A 272 7.98 -14.29 5.82
C ALA A 272 8.54 -15.12 7.00
N GLY A 273 9.44 -14.55 7.79
CA GLY A 273 9.95 -15.16 9.02
C GLY A 273 8.85 -15.46 10.03
N VAL A 274 7.93 -14.51 10.29
CA VAL A 274 6.78 -14.73 11.19
C VAL A 274 5.89 -15.87 10.68
N ILE A 275 5.66 -15.96 9.37
CA ILE A 275 4.88 -17.03 8.75
C ILE A 275 5.58 -18.39 8.91
N GLU A 276 6.90 -18.44 8.68
CA GLU A 276 7.68 -19.66 8.90
C GLU A 276 7.62 -20.12 10.35
N ASP A 277 7.79 -19.20 11.31
CA ASP A 277 7.74 -19.49 12.73
C ASP A 277 6.38 -20.07 13.13
N TRP A 278 5.28 -19.55 12.59
CA TRP A 278 3.96 -20.14 12.75
C TRP A 278 3.94 -21.58 12.26
N PHE A 279 4.28 -21.85 11.00
CA PHE A 279 4.19 -23.19 10.44
C PHE A 279 5.13 -24.19 11.11
N LYS A 280 6.30 -23.74 11.60
CA LYS A 280 7.26 -24.57 12.35
C LYS A 280 6.84 -24.82 13.81
N SER A 281 5.85 -24.09 14.32
CA SER A 281 5.41 -24.24 15.71
C SER A 281 4.68 -25.57 15.97
N GLU A 282 4.82 -26.09 17.19
CA GLU A 282 4.10 -27.30 17.63
C GLU A 282 2.58 -27.10 17.54
N TYR A 283 2.10 -25.90 17.88
CA TYR A 283 0.68 -25.60 17.86
C TYR A 283 0.11 -25.65 16.43
N ALA A 284 0.83 -25.14 15.43
CA ALA A 284 0.41 -25.27 14.03
C ALA A 284 0.35 -26.73 13.56
N ALA A 285 1.14 -27.65 14.15
CA ALA A 285 1.09 -29.07 13.84
C ALA A 285 -0.19 -29.75 14.37
N GLU A 286 -0.72 -29.29 15.50
CA GLU A 286 -1.97 -29.78 16.12
C GLU A 286 -3.23 -29.25 15.42
N VAL A 287 -3.13 -28.04 14.87
CA VAL A 287 -4.22 -27.33 14.21
C VAL A 287 -4.53 -27.93 12.84
N GLY A 288 -5.80 -28.26 12.60
CA GLY A 288 -6.33 -28.65 11.29
C GLY A 288 -7.22 -29.89 11.36
N MET A 289 -7.89 -30.16 10.25
CA MET A 289 -8.84 -31.26 10.10
C MET A 289 -8.23 -32.42 9.33
N GLU A 290 -8.34 -33.65 9.84
CA GLU A 290 -7.85 -34.84 9.12
C GLU A 290 -8.72 -35.23 7.92
N ASN A 291 -10.03 -35.07 8.08
CA ASN A 291 -11.02 -35.36 7.05
C ASN A 291 -11.78 -34.06 6.76
N TRP A 292 -11.85 -33.70 5.49
CA TRP A 292 -12.60 -32.54 5.03
C TRP A 292 -13.36 -32.87 3.75
N ASP A 293 -14.40 -32.08 3.49
CA ASP A 293 -15.18 -32.20 2.28
C ASP A 293 -14.41 -31.58 1.10
N VAL A 294 -13.85 -32.46 0.26
CA VAL A 294 -13.09 -32.07 -0.94
C VAL A 294 -13.98 -31.27 -1.91
N GLY A 295 -15.29 -31.55 -1.96
CA GLY A 295 -16.25 -30.82 -2.78
C GLY A 295 -16.34 -29.37 -2.34
N LYS A 296 -16.48 -29.12 -1.03
CA LYS A 296 -16.49 -27.76 -0.47
C LYS A 296 -15.19 -27.01 -0.69
N VAL A 297 -14.04 -27.68 -0.59
CA VAL A 297 -12.74 -27.05 -0.87
C VAL A 297 -12.66 -26.61 -2.32
N LYS A 298 -13.03 -27.49 -3.26
CA LYS A 298 -13.06 -27.16 -4.70
C LYS A 298 -14.05 -26.03 -5.01
N GLU A 299 -15.23 -26.06 -4.39
CA GLU A 299 -16.20 -24.99 -4.51
C GLU A 299 -15.64 -23.65 -3.99
N GLY A 300 -14.92 -23.69 -2.86
CA GLY A 300 -14.19 -22.55 -2.32
C GLY A 300 -13.15 -22.00 -3.29
N VAL A 301 -12.36 -22.86 -3.93
CA VAL A 301 -11.37 -22.46 -4.96
C VAL A 301 -12.03 -21.75 -6.12
N VAL A 302 -13.12 -22.30 -6.64
CA VAL A 302 -13.86 -21.71 -7.77
C VAL A 302 -14.48 -20.37 -7.35
N LYS A 303 -15.15 -20.31 -6.20
CA LYS A 303 -15.76 -19.08 -5.67
C LYS A 303 -14.73 -17.98 -5.37
N GLY A 304 -13.53 -18.37 -4.95
CA GLY A 304 -12.42 -17.46 -4.65
C GLY A 304 -11.67 -16.91 -5.87
N GLY A 305 -12.02 -17.34 -7.09
CA GLY A 305 -11.33 -16.95 -8.33
C GLY A 305 -10.03 -17.72 -8.61
N GLY A 306 -9.78 -18.81 -7.87
CA GLY A 306 -8.56 -19.61 -7.93
C GLY A 306 -7.50 -19.21 -6.91
N GLY A 307 -6.63 -20.16 -6.56
CA GLY A 307 -5.44 -19.93 -5.71
C GLY A 307 -5.68 -19.90 -4.19
N TRP A 308 -6.91 -20.08 -3.70
CA TRP A 308 -7.24 -20.22 -2.28
C TRP A 308 -8.65 -20.79 -2.09
N HIS A 309 -8.98 -21.37 -0.92
CA HIS A 309 -10.32 -21.95 -0.67
C HIS A 309 -11.02 -21.43 0.59
N GLY A 310 -10.29 -20.92 1.58
CA GLY A 310 -10.90 -20.25 2.74
C GLY A 310 -11.68 -21.17 3.69
N GLN A 311 -11.41 -22.48 3.69
CA GLN A 311 -12.15 -23.50 4.48
C GLN A 311 -11.46 -23.85 5.80
N GLY A 312 -10.48 -23.07 6.22
CA GLY A 312 -9.66 -23.32 7.40
C GLY A 312 -8.47 -24.24 7.13
N TRP A 313 -7.72 -24.56 8.19
CA TRP A 313 -6.51 -25.38 8.11
C TRP A 313 -6.83 -26.85 7.79
N LEU A 314 -6.24 -27.38 6.73
CA LEU A 314 -6.41 -28.77 6.29
C LEU A 314 -5.22 -29.66 6.72
N GLY A 315 -5.49 -30.94 6.95
CA GLY A 315 -4.53 -31.93 7.42
C GLY A 315 -4.29 -31.88 8.93
N LYS A 316 -3.45 -32.81 9.42
CA LYS A 316 -2.86 -32.79 10.76
C LYS A 316 -1.40 -33.20 10.71
N GLY A 317 -0.66 -32.85 11.75
CA GLY A 317 0.73 -33.20 11.95
C GLY A 317 1.69 -32.10 11.50
N ASN A 318 2.98 -32.41 11.62
CA ASN A 318 4.05 -31.45 11.40
C ASN A 318 4.05 -30.91 9.98
N TRP A 319 4.25 -29.60 9.87
CA TRP A 319 4.51 -28.94 8.60
C TRP A 319 5.98 -29.15 8.20
N THR A 320 6.20 -29.32 6.90
CA THR A 320 7.51 -29.17 6.28
C THR A 320 7.56 -27.77 5.69
N VAL A 321 8.45 -26.93 6.23
CA VAL A 321 8.58 -25.51 5.86
C VAL A 321 9.95 -25.29 5.27
N VAL A 322 10.00 -24.90 4.00
CA VAL A 322 11.23 -24.74 3.24
C VAL A 322 11.18 -23.50 2.36
N ARG A 323 12.32 -22.83 2.18
CA ARG A 323 12.47 -21.79 1.16
C ARG A 323 12.59 -22.44 -0.21
N ALA A 324 11.75 -22.03 -1.14
CA ALA A 324 11.57 -22.64 -2.44
C ALA A 324 11.68 -21.60 -3.56
N GLU A 325 11.89 -22.10 -4.77
CA GLU A 325 11.77 -21.36 -6.01
C GLU A 325 10.69 -22.01 -6.88
N MET A 326 10.05 -21.20 -7.71
CA MET A 326 9.15 -21.66 -8.75
C MET A 326 9.93 -21.82 -10.06
N ASP A 327 9.62 -22.84 -10.83
CA ASP A 327 10.10 -22.90 -12.22
C ASP A 327 9.33 -21.94 -13.14
N SER A 328 9.75 -21.85 -14.40
CA SER A 328 9.15 -20.94 -15.38
C SER A 328 7.68 -21.26 -15.71
N SER A 329 7.19 -22.45 -15.33
CA SER A 329 5.80 -22.88 -15.50
C SER A 329 4.93 -22.68 -14.25
N GLY A 330 5.54 -22.22 -13.15
CA GLY A 330 4.88 -22.01 -11.86
C GLY A 330 4.83 -23.27 -10.98
N VAL A 331 5.68 -24.26 -11.22
CA VAL A 331 5.76 -25.45 -10.36
C VAL A 331 6.80 -25.23 -9.28
N CYS A 332 6.42 -25.52 -8.03
CA CYS A 332 7.31 -25.45 -6.88
C CYS A 332 8.35 -26.56 -6.97
N ARG A 333 9.63 -26.20 -7.01
CA ARG A 333 10.73 -27.17 -7.16
C ARG A 333 10.88 -28.16 -5.99
N LEU A 334 10.28 -27.85 -4.83
CA LEU A 334 10.42 -28.66 -3.63
C LEU A 334 9.23 -29.60 -3.38
N CYS A 335 7.99 -29.15 -3.60
CA CYS A 335 6.81 -29.98 -3.36
C CYS A 335 6.11 -30.47 -4.64
N GLY A 336 6.46 -29.92 -5.81
CA GLY A 336 5.84 -30.27 -7.10
C GLY A 336 4.46 -29.68 -7.35
N GLU A 337 3.92 -28.88 -6.42
CA GLU A 337 2.64 -28.20 -6.61
C GLU A 337 2.74 -27.11 -7.69
N LYS A 338 1.72 -27.02 -8.53
CA LYS A 338 1.62 -26.01 -9.58
C LYS A 338 0.77 -24.84 -9.10
N LEU A 339 1.37 -23.64 -9.06
CA LEU A 339 0.66 -22.41 -8.76
C LEU A 339 -0.39 -22.09 -9.82
N VAL A 340 -1.47 -21.45 -9.37
CA VAL A 340 -2.60 -21.05 -10.21
C VAL A 340 -2.35 -19.65 -10.79
N CYS A 341 -2.87 -19.42 -12.00
CA CYS A 341 -3.01 -18.09 -12.58
C CYS A 341 -4.39 -17.55 -12.19
N ILE A 342 -4.46 -16.62 -11.22
CA ILE A 342 -5.71 -16.09 -10.68
C ILE A 342 -6.26 -15.06 -11.65
N ASP A 343 -7.44 -15.28 -12.21
CA ASP A 343 -8.00 -14.36 -13.20
C ASP A 343 -8.46 -13.03 -12.61
N ILE A 344 -8.31 -11.98 -13.41
CA ILE A 344 -8.78 -10.64 -13.07
C ILE A 344 -10.19 -10.52 -13.64
N ASP A 345 -11.16 -10.14 -12.80
CA ASP A 345 -12.54 -9.96 -13.24
C ASP A 345 -12.59 -8.94 -14.41
N PRO A 346 -13.18 -9.31 -15.56
CA PRO A 346 -13.38 -8.40 -16.68
C PRO A 346 -14.08 -7.08 -16.29
N LYS A 347 -15.01 -7.13 -15.33
CA LYS A 347 -15.72 -5.95 -14.82
C LYS A 347 -14.80 -5.03 -14.01
N GLU A 348 -13.88 -5.59 -13.23
CA GLU A 348 -12.85 -4.80 -12.56
C GLU A 348 -11.96 -4.08 -13.59
N THR A 349 -11.58 -4.79 -14.66
CA THR A 349 -10.80 -4.22 -15.77
C THR A 349 -11.52 -3.07 -16.46
N GLU A 350 -12.83 -3.21 -16.72
CA GLU A 350 -13.64 -2.14 -17.31
C GLU A 350 -13.78 -0.92 -16.39
N ASN A 351 -14.06 -1.16 -15.11
CA ASN A 351 -14.13 -0.09 -14.10
C ASN A 351 -12.78 0.66 -13.98
N PHE A 352 -11.68 -0.09 -14.06
CA PHE A 352 -10.35 0.49 -14.07
C PHE A 352 -10.10 1.32 -15.33
N ALA A 353 -10.46 0.83 -16.51
CA ALA A 353 -10.36 1.57 -17.77
C ALA A 353 -11.13 2.91 -17.72
N ASN A 354 -12.34 2.88 -17.16
CA ASN A 354 -13.18 4.07 -16.98
C ASN A 354 -12.56 5.07 -15.99
N SER A 355 -12.01 4.57 -14.88
CA SER A 355 -11.32 5.39 -13.88
C SER A 355 -10.05 6.03 -14.47
N LEU A 356 -9.30 5.25 -15.25
CA LEU A 356 -8.10 5.69 -15.96
C LEU A 356 -8.42 6.79 -16.98
N ALA A 357 -9.47 6.60 -17.80
CA ALA A 357 -9.90 7.60 -18.76
C ALA A 357 -10.32 8.91 -18.10
N LYS A 358 -11.00 8.83 -16.96
CA LYS A 358 -11.37 10.00 -16.17
C LYS A 358 -10.14 10.76 -15.66
N LEU A 359 -9.18 10.04 -15.07
CA LEU A 359 -7.95 10.65 -14.56
C LEU A 359 -7.11 11.28 -15.68
N ALA A 360 -7.00 10.59 -16.83
CA ALA A 360 -6.34 11.13 -18.01
C ALA A 360 -7.03 12.43 -18.48
N CYS A 361 -8.36 12.45 -18.57
CA CYS A 361 -9.10 13.67 -18.95
C CYS A 361 -8.99 14.83 -17.94
N GLU A 362 -8.70 14.55 -16.66
CA GLU A 362 -8.47 15.57 -15.63
C GLU A 362 -7.07 16.20 -15.73
N ARG A 363 -6.09 15.50 -16.32
CA ARG A 363 -4.69 15.94 -16.40
C ARG A 363 -4.21 16.31 -17.79
N GLU A 364 -4.77 15.68 -18.82
CA GLU A 364 -4.50 15.96 -20.22
C GLU A 364 -5.47 17.01 -20.77
N VAL A 365 -5.12 17.57 -21.93
CA VAL A 365 -6.10 18.32 -22.73
C VAL A 365 -7.20 17.35 -23.16
N LYS A 366 -8.39 17.48 -22.54
CA LYS A 366 -9.52 16.55 -22.72
C LYS A 366 -9.80 16.17 -24.18
N ALA A 367 -9.74 17.13 -25.10
CA ALA A 367 -9.96 16.89 -26.53
C ALA A 367 -8.93 15.91 -27.14
N ASN A 368 -7.66 16.00 -26.74
CA ASN A 368 -6.59 15.13 -27.23
C ASN A 368 -6.81 13.68 -26.80
N PHE A 369 -7.20 13.48 -25.55
CA PHE A 369 -7.41 12.14 -25.02
C PHE A 369 -8.69 11.50 -25.57
N VAL A 370 -9.79 12.26 -25.67
CA VAL A 370 -11.04 11.77 -26.30
C VAL A 370 -10.79 11.38 -27.77
N GLN A 371 -10.05 12.18 -28.52
CA GLN A 371 -9.65 11.84 -29.90
C GLN A 371 -8.88 10.52 -29.96
N PHE A 372 -8.01 10.26 -28.99
CA PHE A 372 -7.31 8.99 -28.90
C PHE A 372 -8.24 7.82 -28.58
N GLN A 373 -9.23 8.00 -27.69
CA GLN A 373 -10.22 6.96 -27.37
C GLN A 373 -11.03 6.57 -28.62
N GLU A 374 -11.51 7.55 -29.38
CA GLU A 374 -12.23 7.34 -30.64
C GLU A 374 -11.32 6.64 -31.68
N TRP A 375 -10.07 7.07 -31.78
CA TRP A 375 -9.09 6.44 -32.65
C TRP A 375 -8.86 4.98 -32.27
N LEU A 376 -8.69 4.68 -30.98
CA LEU A 376 -8.45 3.33 -30.47
C LEU A 376 -9.64 2.41 -30.75
N GLN A 377 -10.87 2.89 -30.56
CA GLN A 377 -12.08 2.13 -30.88
C GLN A 377 -12.17 1.73 -32.36
N LYS A 378 -11.66 2.58 -33.26
CA LYS A 378 -11.68 2.32 -34.71
C LYS A 378 -10.57 1.37 -35.18
N HIS A 379 -9.43 1.32 -34.51
CA HIS A 379 -8.24 0.58 -34.98
C HIS A 379 -7.92 -0.67 -34.16
N GLY A 380 -8.35 -0.72 -32.89
CA GLY A 380 -8.14 -1.87 -32.01
C GLY A 380 -9.11 -3.03 -32.27
N PRO A 381 -9.10 -4.06 -31.40
CA PRO A 381 -8.20 -4.26 -30.27
C PRO A 381 -6.81 -4.75 -30.72
N PHE A 382 -5.80 -4.47 -29.89
CA PHE A 382 -4.41 -4.89 -30.11
C PHE A 382 -3.99 -5.98 -29.12
N ASP A 383 -3.26 -7.00 -29.60
CA ASP A 383 -2.71 -8.06 -28.75
C ASP A 383 -1.60 -7.54 -27.82
N ALA A 384 -0.90 -6.48 -28.24
CA ALA A 384 0.13 -5.82 -27.46
C ALA A 384 0.23 -4.33 -27.79
N VAL A 385 0.61 -3.55 -26.79
CA VAL A 385 0.91 -2.12 -26.85
C VAL A 385 2.36 -1.90 -26.43
N VAL A 386 3.05 -1.02 -27.15
CA VAL A 386 4.47 -0.74 -26.97
C VAL A 386 4.67 0.71 -26.58
N ASP A 387 5.32 0.92 -25.43
CA ASP A 387 5.92 2.20 -25.08
C ASP A 387 7.15 2.42 -25.98
N GLY A 388 6.94 3.12 -27.09
CA GLY A 388 7.98 3.32 -28.09
C GLY A 388 9.14 4.16 -27.58
N ALA A 389 8.89 5.06 -26.62
CA ALA A 389 9.93 5.90 -26.02
C ALA A 389 10.88 5.05 -25.18
N ASN A 390 10.33 4.21 -24.31
CA ASN A 390 11.10 3.31 -23.45
C ASN A 390 11.90 2.29 -24.27
N VAL A 391 11.26 1.62 -25.24
CA VAL A 391 11.94 0.67 -26.13
C VAL A 391 13.05 1.35 -26.94
N GLY A 392 12.83 2.55 -27.45
CA GLY A 392 13.80 3.25 -28.28
C GLY A 392 15.04 3.74 -27.52
N LEU A 393 14.99 3.85 -26.19
CA LEU A 393 16.05 4.45 -25.35
C LEU A 393 16.72 3.47 -24.37
N ILE A 394 16.24 2.22 -24.28
CA ILE A 394 16.68 1.27 -23.23
C ILE A 394 18.20 0.98 -23.21
N THR A 395 18.88 0.97 -24.36
CA THR A 395 20.30 0.58 -24.48
C THR A 395 21.26 1.75 -24.71
N GLN A 396 20.75 2.92 -25.11
CA GLN A 396 21.56 4.01 -25.64
C GLN A 396 20.99 5.37 -25.24
N ARG A 397 21.86 6.38 -25.17
CA ARG A 397 21.46 7.77 -24.94
C ARG A 397 20.67 8.37 -26.12
N SER A 398 20.77 7.76 -27.31
CA SER A 398 20.06 8.17 -28.52
C SER A 398 18.97 7.18 -28.90
N PHE A 399 17.86 7.69 -29.45
CA PHE A 399 16.71 6.88 -29.86
C PHE A 399 17.05 5.94 -31.03
N ASN A 400 16.81 4.64 -30.85
CA ASN A 400 17.14 3.60 -31.83
C ASN A 400 15.90 2.99 -32.51
N PHE A 401 15.62 3.42 -33.74
CA PHE A 401 14.49 2.91 -34.54
C PHE A 401 14.65 1.46 -35.01
N SER A 402 15.88 0.98 -35.24
CA SER A 402 16.13 -0.40 -35.64
C SER A 402 15.75 -1.37 -34.51
N GLN A 403 16.12 -1.02 -33.28
CA GLN A 403 15.73 -1.74 -32.08
C GLN A 403 14.21 -1.77 -31.91
N LEU A 404 13.54 -0.62 -31.98
CA LEU A 404 12.09 -0.55 -31.92
C LEU A 404 11.42 -1.43 -32.98
N ARG A 405 11.90 -1.39 -34.23
CA ARG A 405 11.41 -2.25 -35.31
C ARG A 405 11.56 -3.74 -35.00
N ASN A 406 12.73 -4.16 -34.52
CA ASN A 406 13.01 -5.55 -34.21
C ASN A 406 12.08 -6.07 -33.11
N VAL A 407 11.82 -5.25 -32.08
CA VAL A 407 10.89 -5.56 -31.00
C VAL A 407 9.45 -5.68 -31.50
N VAL A 408 8.99 -4.70 -32.28
CA VAL A 408 7.65 -4.71 -32.89
C VAL A 408 7.43 -5.98 -33.73
N ASN A 409 8.43 -6.35 -34.52
CA ASN A 409 8.39 -7.58 -35.32
C ASN A 409 8.38 -8.85 -34.46
N LYS A 410 9.18 -8.89 -33.39
CA LYS A 410 9.21 -10.02 -32.45
C LYS A 410 7.86 -10.21 -31.75
N LEU A 411 7.25 -9.13 -31.25
CA LEU A 411 5.91 -9.16 -30.67
C LEU A 411 4.85 -9.62 -31.67
N ARG A 412 4.91 -9.12 -32.92
CA ARG A 412 4.02 -9.56 -34.00
C ARG A 412 4.16 -11.06 -34.28
N GLN A 413 5.38 -11.60 -34.25
CA GLN A 413 5.63 -13.03 -34.45
C GLN A 413 5.12 -13.87 -33.27
N MET A 414 5.23 -13.37 -32.04
CA MET A 414 4.72 -14.04 -30.83
C MET A 414 3.19 -13.97 -30.71
N SER A 415 2.56 -12.93 -31.26
CA SER A 415 1.10 -12.77 -31.31
C SER A 415 0.44 -13.91 -32.08
N LYS A 416 -0.69 -14.40 -31.54
CA LYS A 416 -1.53 -15.40 -32.19
C LYS A 416 -2.18 -14.85 -33.46
N SER A 417 -2.59 -13.58 -33.46
CA SER A 417 -3.25 -12.94 -34.60
C SER A 417 -2.30 -12.44 -35.68
N LYS A 418 -0.99 -12.41 -35.40
CA LYS A 418 0.05 -11.83 -36.27
C LYS A 418 -0.19 -10.36 -36.64
N LYS A 419 -1.07 -9.67 -35.90
CA LYS A 419 -1.30 -8.22 -36.02
C LYS A 419 -0.09 -7.46 -35.48
N LEU A 420 0.14 -6.27 -36.03
CA LEU A 420 1.15 -5.36 -35.48
C LEU A 420 0.69 -4.90 -34.07
N PRO A 421 1.60 -4.82 -33.10
CA PRO A 421 1.31 -4.17 -31.83
C PRO A 421 1.10 -2.67 -32.06
N LEU A 422 0.33 -2.03 -31.18
CA LEU A 422 0.18 -0.58 -31.18
C LEU A 422 1.43 0.06 -30.60
N VAL A 423 2.13 0.88 -31.38
CA VAL A 423 3.27 1.68 -30.92
C VAL A 423 2.75 3.06 -30.53
N ILE A 424 3.03 3.48 -29.30
CA ILE A 424 2.79 4.85 -28.82
C ILE A 424 4.12 5.61 -28.81
N LEU A 425 4.15 6.78 -29.44
CA LEU A 425 5.32 7.65 -29.47
C LEU A 425 4.89 9.13 -29.40
N HIS A 426 5.62 9.95 -28.64
CA HIS A 426 5.46 11.39 -28.73
C HIS A 426 5.68 11.93 -30.15
N LYS A 427 4.83 12.88 -30.60
CA LYS A 427 4.91 13.48 -31.94
C LYS A 427 6.30 14.02 -32.26
N SER A 428 6.99 14.65 -31.30
CA SER A 428 8.37 15.11 -31.49
C SER A 428 9.35 13.99 -31.83
N ARG A 429 9.13 12.75 -31.37
CA ARG A 429 9.95 11.58 -31.72
C ARG A 429 9.53 10.97 -33.05
N ALA A 430 8.24 11.02 -33.38
CA ALA A 430 7.71 10.52 -34.65
C ALA A 430 8.06 11.44 -35.85
N THR A 431 8.27 12.74 -35.62
CA THR A 431 8.54 13.72 -36.68
C THR A 431 9.86 14.46 -36.54
N GLY A 432 10.67 14.18 -35.52
CA GLY A 432 11.92 14.90 -35.24
C GLY A 432 13.17 14.03 -35.37
N GLY A 433 14.34 14.69 -35.47
CA GLY A 433 15.65 14.05 -35.36
C GLY A 433 15.83 12.79 -36.22
N PRO A 434 16.17 11.63 -35.63
CA PRO A 434 16.41 10.38 -36.38
C PRO A 434 15.21 9.85 -37.18
N ALA A 435 13.98 10.32 -36.90
CA ALA A 435 12.79 9.94 -37.67
C ALA A 435 12.80 10.49 -39.10
N GLN A 436 13.57 11.56 -39.37
CA GLN A 436 13.67 12.16 -40.71
C GLN A 436 14.54 11.35 -41.68
N HIS A 437 15.30 10.38 -41.18
CA HIS A 437 16.05 9.47 -42.05
C HIS A 437 15.08 8.68 -42.94
N PRO A 438 15.31 8.56 -44.27
CA PRO A 438 14.33 8.00 -45.22
C PRO A 438 13.75 6.64 -44.80
N ASN A 439 14.61 5.71 -44.36
CA ASN A 439 14.19 4.38 -43.90
C ASN A 439 13.28 4.43 -42.66
N ASN A 440 13.56 5.32 -41.71
CA ASN A 440 12.77 5.45 -40.48
C ASN A 440 11.44 6.14 -40.77
N LYS A 441 11.45 7.16 -41.64
CA LYS A 441 10.23 7.84 -42.10
C LYS A 441 9.29 6.86 -42.81
N GLN A 442 9.83 6.04 -43.72
CA GLN A 442 9.06 5.00 -44.41
C GLN A 442 8.49 3.96 -43.43
N LEU A 443 9.27 3.54 -42.44
CA LEU A 443 8.83 2.63 -41.38
C LEU A 443 7.65 3.21 -40.60
N LEU A 444 7.77 4.44 -40.10
CA LEU A 444 6.72 5.09 -39.30
C LEU A 444 5.45 5.31 -40.11
N GLU A 445 5.56 5.77 -41.36
CA GLU A 445 4.40 5.91 -42.25
C GLU A 445 3.75 4.55 -42.56
N SER A 446 4.53 3.47 -42.67
CA SER A 446 3.98 2.12 -42.85
C SER A 446 3.16 1.67 -41.64
N TRP A 447 3.64 1.92 -40.41
CA TRP A 447 2.92 1.59 -39.18
C TRP A 447 1.67 2.46 -39.01
N LYS A 448 1.77 3.75 -39.34
CA LYS A 448 0.63 4.67 -39.30
C LYS A 448 -0.46 4.25 -40.30
N LYS A 449 -0.09 3.91 -41.54
CA LYS A 449 -1.04 3.40 -42.56
C LYS A 449 -1.68 2.08 -42.13
N ALA A 450 -0.95 1.24 -41.40
CA ALA A 450 -1.47 0.00 -40.84
C ALA A 450 -2.33 0.20 -39.57
N GLY A 451 -2.50 1.45 -39.09
CA GLY A 451 -3.22 1.72 -37.85
C GLY A 451 -2.50 1.26 -36.58
N ALA A 452 -1.18 1.04 -36.65
CA ALA A 452 -0.38 0.44 -35.59
C ALA A 452 0.60 1.44 -34.92
N LEU A 453 0.50 2.73 -35.24
CA LEU A 453 1.28 3.80 -34.62
C LEU A 453 0.35 4.96 -34.27
N TYR A 454 0.38 5.38 -33.01
CA TYR A 454 -0.25 6.62 -32.56
C TYR A 454 0.82 7.61 -32.07
N ALA A 455 0.81 8.80 -32.68
CA ALA A 455 1.71 9.88 -32.31
C ALA A 455 1.00 10.82 -31.31
N THR A 456 1.39 10.82 -30.04
CA THR A 456 0.72 11.64 -29.02
C THR A 456 1.02 13.13 -29.24
N PRO A 457 0.08 14.04 -28.92
CA PRO A 457 0.24 15.48 -29.16
C PRO A 457 1.36 16.11 -28.31
N HIS A 458 1.81 17.30 -28.74
CA HIS A 458 2.81 18.05 -27.97
C HIS A 458 2.29 18.43 -26.57
N GLY A 459 3.11 18.16 -25.56
CA GLY A 459 2.80 18.49 -24.16
C GLY A 459 1.95 17.45 -23.45
N SER A 460 1.57 16.36 -24.13
CA SER A 460 0.90 15.22 -23.53
C SER A 460 1.88 14.29 -22.81
N ASN A 461 1.41 13.65 -21.74
CA ASN A 461 2.10 12.52 -21.16
C ASN A 461 1.70 11.22 -21.89
N ASP A 462 2.67 10.58 -22.56
CA ASP A 462 2.49 9.31 -23.28
C ASP A 462 1.97 8.18 -22.38
N ASP A 463 2.23 8.25 -21.07
CA ASP A 463 1.87 7.24 -20.08
C ASP A 463 0.39 6.91 -20.05
N TRP A 464 -0.45 7.94 -20.14
CA TRP A 464 -1.89 7.76 -20.19
C TRP A 464 -2.35 6.99 -21.43
N TYR A 465 -1.66 7.16 -22.56
CA TYR A 465 -2.07 6.62 -23.85
C TYR A 465 -1.74 5.14 -23.96
N TRP A 466 -0.49 4.75 -23.68
CA TRP A 466 -0.13 3.34 -23.75
C TRP A 466 -0.82 2.53 -22.65
N LEU A 467 -1.01 3.11 -21.45
CA LEU A 467 -1.69 2.40 -20.36
C LEU A 467 -3.15 2.19 -20.70
N TYR A 468 -3.85 3.23 -21.16
CA TYR A 468 -5.25 3.12 -21.54
C TYR A 468 -5.46 2.16 -22.70
N ALA A 469 -4.57 2.17 -23.70
CA ALA A 469 -4.67 1.24 -24.81
C ALA A 469 -4.46 -0.22 -24.39
N ALA A 470 -3.49 -0.49 -23.51
CA ALA A 470 -3.23 -1.85 -23.04
C ALA A 470 -4.41 -2.39 -22.22
N VAL A 471 -4.92 -1.58 -21.27
CA VAL A 471 -6.09 -1.93 -20.45
C VAL A 471 -7.33 -2.15 -21.33
N SER A 472 -7.63 -1.20 -22.23
CA SER A 472 -8.85 -1.26 -23.06
C SER A 472 -8.81 -2.38 -24.08
N SER A 473 -7.63 -2.71 -24.61
CA SER A 473 -7.45 -3.82 -25.55
C SER A 473 -7.37 -5.18 -24.85
N LYS A 474 -7.24 -5.21 -23.51
CA LYS A 474 -6.89 -6.41 -22.72
C LYS A 474 -5.62 -7.08 -23.27
N GLY A 475 -4.70 -6.25 -23.77
CA GLY A 475 -3.48 -6.66 -24.46
C GLY A 475 -2.26 -6.56 -23.55
N LEU A 476 -1.16 -7.17 -23.99
CA LEU A 476 0.12 -7.06 -23.29
C LEU A 476 0.66 -5.62 -23.40
N LEU A 477 1.43 -5.19 -22.39
CA LEU A 477 2.08 -3.88 -22.36
C LEU A 477 3.60 -4.08 -22.31
N LEU A 478 4.32 -3.61 -23.32
CA LEU A 478 5.78 -3.63 -23.32
C LEU A 478 6.32 -2.29 -22.80
N THR A 479 6.88 -2.29 -21.59
CA THR A 479 7.62 -1.17 -21.01
C THR A 479 8.50 -1.63 -19.84
N ASN A 480 9.68 -1.03 -19.69
CA ASN A 480 10.50 -1.12 -18.48
C ASN A 480 10.19 -0.03 -17.46
N ASP A 481 9.21 0.84 -17.72
CA ASP A 481 8.76 1.77 -16.71
C ASP A 481 8.28 1.01 -15.47
N GLU A 482 8.77 1.43 -14.31
CA GLU A 482 8.44 0.79 -13.04
C GLU A 482 7.01 1.16 -12.59
N MET A 483 6.46 2.25 -13.16
CA MET A 483 5.14 2.78 -12.91
C MET A 483 4.95 3.12 -11.42
N ARG A 484 5.90 3.90 -10.86
CA ARG A 484 6.03 4.18 -9.41
C ARG A 484 5.78 5.63 -9.01
N ASP A 485 5.71 6.55 -9.96
CA ASP A 485 5.51 7.97 -9.69
C ASP A 485 4.07 8.28 -9.25
N HIS A 486 3.84 9.52 -8.82
CA HIS A 486 2.55 9.97 -8.29
C HIS A 486 1.38 9.76 -9.25
N LEU A 487 1.65 9.59 -10.56
CA LEU A 487 0.68 9.18 -11.55
C LEU A 487 0.04 7.83 -11.20
N PHE A 488 0.86 6.79 -11.02
CA PHE A 488 0.38 5.42 -10.83
C PHE A 488 -0.11 5.15 -9.41
N GLN A 489 0.32 5.95 -8.43
CA GLN A 489 -0.25 5.90 -7.07
C GLN A 489 -1.76 6.19 -7.05
N LEU A 490 -2.27 6.98 -8.01
CA LEU A 490 -3.70 7.26 -8.14
C LEU A 490 -4.52 6.08 -8.66
N LEU A 491 -3.87 5.08 -9.26
CA LEU A 491 -4.52 3.92 -9.86
C LEU A 491 -4.90 2.86 -8.81
N GLY A 492 -4.56 3.12 -7.54
CA GLY A 492 -4.86 2.26 -6.40
C GLY A 492 -3.86 1.12 -6.23
N THR A 493 -3.83 0.57 -5.02
CA THR A 493 -2.84 -0.42 -4.58
C THR A 493 -3.28 -1.87 -4.76
N SER A 494 -4.50 -2.12 -5.24
CA SER A 494 -5.07 -3.48 -5.35
C SER A 494 -5.15 -4.00 -6.80
N PHE A 495 -5.91 -3.31 -7.67
CA PHE A 495 -6.12 -3.77 -9.05
C PHE A 495 -4.87 -3.62 -9.92
N PHE A 496 -4.26 -2.44 -9.90
CA PHE A 496 -3.18 -2.10 -10.83
C PHE A 496 -1.95 -3.02 -10.70
N PRO A 497 -1.47 -3.39 -9.50
CA PRO A 497 -0.39 -4.37 -9.39
C PRO A 497 -0.73 -5.75 -9.96
N ARG A 498 -1.98 -6.23 -9.77
CA ARG A 498 -2.48 -7.49 -10.38
C ARG A 498 -2.48 -7.40 -11.90
N TRP A 499 -3.01 -6.29 -12.43
CA TRP A 499 -3.03 -6.06 -13.86
C TRP A 499 -1.62 -5.97 -14.45
N LYS A 500 -0.71 -5.22 -13.81
CA LYS A 500 0.68 -5.07 -14.22
C LYS A 500 1.40 -6.42 -14.31
N GLU A 501 1.29 -7.25 -13.27
CA GLU A 501 1.88 -8.59 -13.23
C GLU A 501 1.44 -9.47 -14.43
N LYS A 502 0.17 -9.37 -14.84
CA LYS A 502 -0.39 -10.18 -15.93
C LYS A 502 -0.11 -9.64 -17.34
N HIS A 503 0.09 -8.34 -17.49
CA HIS A 503 0.13 -7.70 -18.81
C HIS A 503 1.50 -7.13 -19.16
N GLN A 504 2.35 -6.79 -18.17
CA GLN A 504 3.64 -6.15 -18.43
C GLN A 504 4.68 -7.15 -18.95
N ILE A 505 5.16 -6.88 -20.16
CA ILE A 505 6.38 -7.48 -20.71
C ILE A 505 7.54 -6.56 -20.33
N ARG A 506 8.57 -7.11 -19.70
CA ARG A 506 9.83 -6.42 -19.37
C ARG A 506 10.93 -6.80 -20.37
N MET A 507 11.98 -6.01 -20.40
CA MET A 507 13.05 -6.13 -21.38
C MET A 507 14.40 -6.05 -20.68
N THR A 508 15.35 -6.88 -21.10
CA THR A 508 16.76 -6.69 -20.73
C THR A 508 17.62 -6.72 -21.96
N ALA A 509 18.67 -5.89 -21.95
CA ALA A 509 19.65 -5.86 -23.02
C ALA A 509 20.93 -6.56 -22.55
N SER A 510 21.33 -7.59 -23.29
CA SER A 510 22.63 -8.25 -23.15
C SER A 510 23.52 -7.84 -24.31
N ARG A 511 24.84 -7.79 -24.07
CA ARG A 511 25.83 -7.53 -25.12
C ARG A 511 25.88 -8.67 -26.15
N ASP A 512 25.63 -9.89 -25.72
CA ASP A 512 25.82 -11.10 -26.53
C ASP A 512 24.51 -11.62 -27.16
N ASP A 513 23.39 -11.52 -26.43
CA ASP A 513 22.07 -12.06 -26.86
C ASP A 513 21.12 -10.99 -27.42
N GLY A 514 21.57 -9.74 -27.48
CA GLY A 514 20.72 -8.60 -27.83
C GLY A 514 19.58 -8.39 -26.82
N LEU A 515 18.39 -8.08 -27.32
CA LEU A 515 17.24 -7.69 -26.49
C LEU A 515 16.34 -8.89 -26.15
N LYS A 516 16.31 -9.25 -24.88
CA LYS A 516 15.45 -10.31 -24.33
C LYS A 516 14.14 -9.71 -23.83
N LEU A 517 13.03 -10.35 -24.20
CA LEU A 517 11.69 -10.00 -23.72
C LEU A 517 11.30 -11.01 -22.65
N HIS A 518 10.89 -10.52 -21.49
CA HIS A 518 10.42 -11.31 -20.35
C HIS A 518 8.91 -11.21 -20.28
N MET A 519 8.24 -12.30 -20.65
CA MET A 519 6.78 -12.38 -20.65
C MET A 519 6.24 -12.45 -19.22
N PRO A 520 5.00 -11.98 -18.99
CA PRO A 520 4.27 -12.23 -17.75
C PRO A 520 4.31 -13.71 -17.35
N PRO A 521 4.46 -14.03 -16.05
CA PRO A 521 4.49 -15.41 -15.59
C PRO A 521 3.14 -16.11 -15.86
N PRO A 522 3.14 -17.42 -16.17
CA PRO A 522 1.92 -18.20 -16.39
C PRO A 522 1.18 -18.56 -15.08
N TYR A 523 1.55 -17.95 -13.97
CA TYR A 523 1.00 -18.12 -12.62
C TYR A 523 0.99 -16.76 -11.90
N SER A 524 0.18 -16.64 -10.85
CA SER A 524 0.10 -15.39 -10.09
C SER A 524 1.08 -15.36 -8.92
N ILE A 525 1.84 -14.26 -8.82
CA ILE A 525 2.82 -14.01 -7.74
C ILE A 525 2.10 -13.38 -6.55
N VAL A 526 1.39 -14.23 -5.82
CA VAL A 526 0.61 -13.89 -4.62
C VAL A 526 0.64 -15.10 -3.68
N ILE A 527 0.39 -14.89 -2.39
CA ILE A 527 0.15 -15.99 -1.46
C ILE A 527 -0.92 -16.93 -2.05
N GLN A 528 -0.64 -18.24 -2.09
CA GLN A 528 -1.60 -19.24 -2.57
C GLN A 528 -1.79 -20.36 -1.55
N GLU A 529 -3.04 -20.80 -1.43
CA GLU A 529 -3.49 -21.94 -0.64
C GLU A 529 -4.05 -23.00 -1.62
N SER A 530 -3.41 -24.17 -1.64
CA SER A 530 -3.82 -25.29 -2.50
C SER A 530 -5.03 -26.06 -1.94
N GLU A 531 -5.69 -26.86 -2.78
CA GLU A 531 -6.78 -27.77 -2.35
C GLU A 531 -6.35 -28.80 -1.29
N HIS A 532 -5.05 -29.06 -1.20
CA HIS A 532 -4.46 -29.98 -0.22
C HIS A 532 -4.04 -29.27 1.08
N GLY A 533 -4.28 -27.96 1.19
CA GLY A 533 -3.89 -27.14 2.34
C GLY A 533 -2.41 -26.76 2.38
N CYS A 534 -1.66 -26.97 1.30
CA CYS A 534 -0.30 -26.46 1.17
C CYS A 534 -0.32 -24.95 0.89
N TRP A 535 0.64 -24.23 1.47
CA TRP A 535 0.79 -22.78 1.35
C TRP A 535 2.07 -22.41 0.62
N HIS A 536 1.96 -21.47 -0.30
CA HIS A 536 3.08 -20.85 -1.00
C HIS A 536 3.04 -19.34 -0.83
N VAL A 537 4.06 -18.76 -0.21
CA VAL A 537 4.11 -17.33 0.13
C VAL A 537 5.30 -16.70 -0.59
N PRO A 538 5.09 -15.83 -1.59
CA PRO A 538 6.18 -15.16 -2.28
C PRO A 538 6.76 -14.03 -1.43
N THR A 539 8.09 -13.86 -1.47
CA THR A 539 8.73 -12.68 -0.88
C THR A 539 9.01 -11.61 -1.92
N VAL A 540 9.22 -10.38 -1.43
CA VAL A 540 9.62 -9.24 -2.27
C VAL A 540 11.06 -9.34 -2.78
N ILE A 541 11.86 -10.26 -2.26
CA ILE A 541 13.25 -10.46 -2.71
C ILE A 541 13.26 -11.22 -4.04
N GLY A 542 13.95 -10.63 -5.02
CA GLY A 542 14.05 -11.15 -6.38
C GLY A 542 13.01 -10.53 -7.32
N ASP A 543 13.34 -10.50 -8.59
CA ASP A 543 12.52 -9.91 -9.65
C ASP A 543 12.18 -10.90 -10.77
N ASP A 544 12.59 -12.18 -10.58
CA ASP A 544 12.44 -13.29 -11.50
C ASP A 544 13.14 -13.08 -12.87
N ILE A 545 13.96 -12.05 -12.99
CA ILE A 545 14.76 -11.73 -14.18
C ILE A 545 16.24 -11.87 -13.87
N GLU A 546 16.72 -11.14 -12.87
CA GLU A 546 18.11 -11.15 -12.42
C GLU A 546 18.30 -12.13 -11.27
N MET A 547 17.34 -12.13 -10.34
CA MET A 547 17.36 -12.99 -9.16
C MET A 547 16.04 -13.75 -9.02
N PRO A 548 16.09 -15.09 -8.87
CA PRO A 548 14.89 -15.89 -8.68
C PRO A 548 14.21 -15.50 -7.37
N ARG A 549 12.90 -15.25 -7.42
CA ARG A 549 12.12 -14.91 -6.24
C ARG A 549 12.08 -16.07 -5.27
N GLN A 550 12.26 -15.75 -3.99
CA GLN A 550 12.14 -16.73 -2.92
C GLN A 550 10.69 -16.88 -2.48
N TRP A 551 10.31 -18.11 -2.14
CA TRP A 551 8.98 -18.47 -1.66
C TRP A 551 9.10 -19.25 -0.36
N VAL A 552 8.16 -19.08 0.57
CA VAL A 552 7.95 -20.03 1.66
C VAL A 552 7.00 -21.11 1.15
N CYS A 553 7.45 -22.36 1.15
CA CYS A 553 6.64 -23.54 0.86
C CYS A 553 6.37 -24.28 2.17
N ALA A 554 5.10 -24.30 2.59
CA ALA A 554 4.64 -25.01 3.79
C ALA A 554 3.67 -26.12 3.39
N THR A 555 4.05 -27.37 3.65
CA THR A 555 3.30 -28.56 3.25
C THR A 555 3.13 -29.55 4.39
N ARG A 556 2.15 -30.45 4.31
CA ARG A 556 1.97 -31.58 5.24
C ARG A 556 2.18 -32.91 4.54
N ARG A 557 2.83 -33.87 5.22
CA ARG A 557 3.25 -35.17 4.64
C ARG A 557 2.11 -36.00 4.02
N LYS A 558 0.87 -35.92 4.52
CA LYS A 558 -0.27 -36.65 3.93
C LYS A 558 -0.65 -36.14 2.52
N ALA A 559 -0.35 -34.88 2.17
CA ALA A 559 -0.64 -34.34 0.83
C ALA A 559 0.21 -35.01 -0.26
N LEU A 560 1.51 -35.23 0.02
CA LEU A 560 2.46 -35.84 -0.93
C LEU A 560 2.11 -37.30 -1.28
N HIS A 561 1.57 -38.08 -0.36
CA HIS A 561 1.18 -39.48 -0.64
C HIS A 561 -0.02 -39.61 -1.61
N SER A 562 -0.86 -38.57 -1.71
CA SER A 562 -1.99 -38.57 -2.65
C SER A 562 -1.57 -38.35 -4.11
N LEU A 563 -0.45 -37.65 -4.33
CA LEU A 563 0.15 -37.44 -5.65
C LEU A 563 0.73 -38.75 -6.22
N PHE A 564 1.36 -39.58 -5.39
CA PHE A 564 1.93 -40.87 -5.82
C PHE A 564 0.89 -41.99 -6.06
N ARG A 565 -0.36 -41.85 -5.58
CA ARG A 565 -1.43 -42.82 -5.90
C ARG A 565 -2.06 -42.61 -7.28
N ARG A 566 -1.82 -41.49 -7.97
CA ARG A 566 -2.35 -41.25 -9.33
C ARG A 566 -1.52 -41.91 -10.43
N THR A 567 -0.31 -42.36 -10.14
CA THR A 567 0.51 -43.19 -11.04
C THR A 567 0.47 -44.65 -10.58
N GLY A 568 -0.72 -45.24 -10.51
CA GLY A 568 -0.89 -46.67 -10.31
C GLY A 568 -0.69 -47.41 -11.63
N VAL A 569 0.55 -47.57 -12.08
CA VAL A 569 0.88 -48.72 -12.95
C VAL A 569 1.00 -49.90 -12.01
N SER A 570 -0.01 -50.76 -12.02
CA SER A 570 0.04 -52.06 -11.39
C SER A 570 1.07 -52.92 -12.13
N ASN A 571 2.19 -53.22 -11.47
CA ASN A 571 3.06 -54.31 -11.92
C ASN A 571 2.39 -55.63 -11.53
N HIS A 572 1.77 -56.27 -12.52
CA HIS A 572 1.72 -57.72 -12.64
C HIS A 572 2.78 -58.15 -13.65
#